data_AF-A0A077KQX6-F1
#
_entry.id   AF-A0A077KQX6-F1
#
_cell.length_a   1.000
_cell.length_b   1.000
_cell.length_c   1.000
_cell.angle_alpha   90.00
_cell.angle_beta   90.00
_cell.angle_gamma   90.00
#
_symmetry.space_group_name_H-M   'P 1'
#
loop_
_entity.id
_entity.type
_entity.pdbx_description
1 polymer ?
#
loop_
_entity_poly.entity_id
_entity_poly.type
_entity_poly.pdbx_seq_one_letter_code
_entity_poly.pdbx_strand_id
1 'polypeptide(L)'
;MGFSKKQHLQQNIDALRIAFKLEKENRKATVDERLLMMQYSGFGGLKFLLNPIENEIDINNWRKTEHDLFPITQELHQLLKENSEDEKQYCRYVDNIKSSVLTAFYTPPQVIDAISATLRESGLNIDKFLEPSAGIGSFIQSFSENQQSVTTYEKDLLTGKILKQLYPDSNIRISGFEEIPEKEQNSYDAIASNIPFGDTSVGN
;
A
#
# COMPACT_ATOMS: atom_id res chain seq x y z
N MET A 1 1.42 -18.92 -13.21
CA MET A 1 0.05 -19.12 -12.69
C MET A 1 -0.74 -17.86 -13.04
N GLY A 2 -1.94 -17.97 -13.60
CA GLY A 2 -2.71 -16.81 -14.08
C GLY A 2 -3.19 -15.92 -12.93
N PHE A 3 -3.34 -14.61 -13.21
CA PHE A 3 -3.86 -13.64 -12.26
C PHE A 3 -5.34 -13.93 -11.92
N SER A 4 -5.63 -14.22 -10.65
CA SER A 4 -7.00 -14.45 -10.15
C SER A 4 -7.49 -13.23 -9.36
N LYS A 5 -8.44 -12.48 -9.94
CA LYS A 5 -9.05 -11.29 -9.29
C LYS A 5 -9.61 -11.61 -7.91
N LYS A 6 -10.25 -12.77 -7.75
CA LYS A 6 -10.84 -13.20 -6.48
C LYS A 6 -9.78 -13.47 -5.41
N GLN A 7 -8.71 -14.18 -5.79
CA GLN A 7 -7.61 -14.49 -4.87
C GLN A 7 -6.86 -13.22 -4.45
N HIS A 8 -6.58 -12.33 -5.41
CA HIS A 8 -5.95 -11.04 -5.13
C HIS A 8 -6.79 -10.22 -4.14
N LEU A 9 -8.09 -10.06 -4.42
CA LEU A 9 -8.98 -9.34 -3.52
C LEU A 9 -9.03 -9.99 -2.12
N GLN A 10 -9.09 -11.32 -2.03
CA GLN A 10 -9.08 -12.03 -0.75
C GLN A 10 -7.79 -11.75 0.04
N GLN A 11 -6.62 -11.84 -0.60
CA GLN A 11 -5.33 -11.57 0.05
C GLN A 11 -5.28 -10.14 0.60
N ASN A 12 -5.82 -9.17 -0.13
CA ASN A 12 -5.89 -7.79 0.36
C ASN A 12 -6.84 -7.64 1.55
N ILE A 13 -8.04 -8.25 1.49
CA ILE A 13 -9.01 -8.23 2.59
C ILE A 13 -8.40 -8.85 3.86
N ASP A 14 -7.74 -10.00 3.72
CA ASP A 14 -7.13 -10.71 4.85
C ASP A 14 -6.01 -9.87 5.49
N ALA A 15 -5.17 -9.23 4.68
CA ALA A 15 -4.12 -8.35 5.17
C ALA A 15 -4.69 -7.11 5.89
N LEU A 16 -5.75 -6.49 5.35
CA LEU A 16 -6.44 -5.36 5.99
C LEU A 16 -7.09 -5.76 7.31
N ARG A 17 -7.72 -6.94 7.35
CA ARG A 17 -8.32 -7.48 8.57
C ARG A 17 -7.28 -7.63 9.67
N ILE A 18 -6.09 -8.14 9.33
CA ILE A 18 -4.97 -8.24 10.26
C ILE A 18 -4.52 -6.85 10.71
N ALA A 19 -4.28 -5.90 9.78
CA ALA A 19 -3.86 -4.56 10.16
C ALA A 19 -4.84 -3.86 11.11
N PHE A 20 -6.14 -3.90 10.83
CA PHE A 20 -7.14 -3.29 11.70
C PHE A 20 -7.20 -3.97 13.08
N LYS A 21 -7.08 -5.30 13.13
CA LYS A 21 -6.99 -6.03 14.39
C LYS A 21 -5.77 -5.58 15.21
N LEU A 22 -4.60 -5.48 14.58
CA LEU A 22 -3.36 -5.08 15.23
C LEU A 22 -3.40 -3.64 15.76
N GLU A 23 -4.04 -2.73 15.03
CA GLU A 23 -4.27 -1.36 15.48
C GLU A 23 -5.18 -1.30 16.71
N LYS A 24 -6.31 -2.03 16.68
CA LYS A 24 -7.24 -2.12 17.83
C LYS A 24 -6.58 -2.73 19.06
N GLU A 25 -5.73 -3.73 18.87
CA GLU A 25 -4.97 -4.41 19.94
C GLU A 25 -3.71 -3.65 20.39
N ASN A 26 -3.35 -2.56 19.69
CA ASN A 26 -2.13 -1.79 19.90
C ASN A 26 -0.87 -2.66 20.03
N ARG A 27 -0.67 -3.59 19.09
CA ARG A 27 0.50 -4.50 19.09
C ARG A 27 1.10 -4.68 17.70
N LYS A 28 2.33 -5.22 17.68
CA LYS A 28 3.02 -5.61 16.44
C LYS A 28 2.48 -6.95 15.91
N ALA A 29 2.50 -7.11 14.58
CA ALA A 29 2.20 -8.38 13.92
C ALA A 29 3.13 -9.51 14.39
N THR A 30 2.57 -10.70 14.60
CA THR A 30 3.38 -11.93 14.72
C THR A 30 4.06 -12.26 13.39
N VAL A 31 4.96 -13.25 13.39
CA VAL A 31 5.62 -13.71 12.16
C VAL A 31 4.59 -14.22 11.15
N ASP A 32 3.63 -15.05 11.59
CA ASP A 32 2.61 -15.61 10.71
C ASP A 32 1.64 -14.54 10.17
N GLU A 33 1.22 -13.60 11.01
CA GLU A 33 0.40 -12.46 10.58
C GLU A 33 1.15 -11.62 9.54
N ARG A 34 2.44 -11.35 9.76
CA ARG A 34 3.27 -10.61 8.82
C ARG A 34 3.41 -11.33 7.47
N LEU A 35 3.58 -12.66 7.47
CA LEU A 35 3.66 -13.47 6.24
C LEU A 35 2.37 -13.39 5.40
N LEU A 36 1.21 -13.34 6.06
CA LEU A 36 -0.07 -13.13 5.38
C LEU A 36 -0.19 -11.70 4.84
N MET A 37 0.24 -10.70 5.62
CA MET A 37 0.22 -9.30 5.20
C MET A 37 1.15 -9.02 4.00
N MET A 38 2.25 -9.77 3.86
CA MET A 38 3.14 -9.69 2.69
C MET A 38 2.47 -10.07 1.37
N GLN A 39 1.29 -10.70 1.40
CA GLN A 39 0.49 -11.00 0.20
C GLN A 39 -0.34 -9.79 -0.28
N TYR A 40 -0.43 -8.72 0.51
CA TYR A 40 -1.10 -7.50 0.09
C TYR A 40 -0.38 -6.88 -1.11
N SER A 41 -1.14 -6.58 -2.16
CA SER A 41 -0.59 -6.02 -3.40
C SER A 41 -1.47 -4.91 -3.97
N GLY A 42 -2.17 -4.18 -3.09
CA GLY A 42 -3.05 -3.07 -3.47
C GLY A 42 -4.17 -3.51 -4.42
N PHE A 43 -4.93 -2.57 -4.97
CA PHE A 43 -6.14 -2.87 -5.74
C PHE A 43 -5.95 -2.71 -7.26
N GLY A 44 -4.70 -2.62 -7.71
CA GLY A 44 -4.33 -2.44 -9.12
C GLY A 44 -4.98 -3.49 -10.03
N GLY A 45 -5.62 -3.04 -11.11
CA GLY A 45 -6.27 -3.93 -12.09
C GLY A 45 -7.63 -4.51 -11.66
N LEU A 46 -8.09 -4.26 -10.42
CA LEU A 46 -9.40 -4.69 -9.92
C LEU A 46 -10.49 -3.66 -10.26
N LYS A 47 -10.67 -3.36 -11.56
CA LYS A 47 -11.57 -2.30 -12.05
C LYS A 47 -13.03 -2.41 -11.59
N PHE A 48 -13.49 -3.60 -11.22
CA PHE A 48 -14.85 -3.81 -10.72
C PHE A 48 -15.12 -3.11 -9.38
N LEU A 49 -14.07 -2.77 -8.61
CA LEU A 49 -14.18 -2.00 -7.37
C LEU A 49 -14.60 -0.55 -7.58
N LEU A 50 -14.66 -0.07 -8.83
CA LEU A 50 -15.17 1.26 -9.18
C LEU A 50 -16.70 1.27 -9.34
N ASN A 51 -17.34 0.10 -9.41
CA ASN A 51 -18.77 -0.03 -9.56
C ASN A 51 -19.51 0.20 -8.22
N PRO A 52 -20.80 0.60 -8.25
CA PRO A 52 -21.64 0.65 -7.05
C PRO A 52 -21.76 -0.72 -6.36
N ILE A 53 -21.94 -0.71 -5.03
CA ILE A 53 -21.92 -1.92 -4.18
C ILE A 53 -22.79 -1.80 -2.91
N GLU A 54 -23.55 -0.71 -2.77
CA GLU A 54 -24.30 -0.42 -1.54
C GLU A 54 -25.50 -1.34 -1.37
N ASN A 55 -26.16 -1.69 -2.48
CA ASN A 55 -27.41 -2.44 -2.49
C ASN A 55 -27.27 -3.70 -3.37
N GLU A 56 -28.04 -4.76 -3.09
CA GLU A 56 -28.04 -5.98 -3.90
C GLU A 56 -28.35 -5.71 -5.38
N ILE A 57 -29.21 -4.72 -5.66
CA ILE A 57 -29.56 -4.33 -7.04
C ILE A 57 -28.37 -3.75 -7.82
N ASP A 58 -27.31 -3.31 -7.13
CA ASP A 58 -26.12 -2.72 -7.76
C ASP A 58 -25.35 -3.73 -8.61
N ILE A 59 -25.53 -5.04 -8.38
CA ILE A 59 -24.96 -6.11 -9.20
C ILE A 59 -25.31 -5.97 -10.69
N ASN A 60 -26.41 -5.28 -11.01
CA ASN A 60 -26.80 -4.98 -12.39
C ASN A 60 -25.85 -4.01 -13.11
N ASN A 61 -25.06 -3.24 -12.36
CA ASN A 61 -24.01 -2.36 -12.91
C ASN A 61 -22.72 -3.13 -13.22
N TRP A 62 -22.61 -4.40 -12.78
CA TRP A 62 -21.42 -5.21 -12.95
C TRP A 62 -21.50 -6.07 -14.21
N ARG A 63 -20.34 -6.42 -14.77
CA ARG A 63 -20.29 -7.41 -15.86
C ARG A 63 -20.70 -8.77 -15.32
N LYS A 64 -21.49 -9.52 -16.10
CA LYS A 64 -21.93 -10.89 -15.71
C LYS A 64 -20.75 -11.81 -15.33
N THR A 65 -19.59 -11.64 -15.96
CA THR A 65 -18.37 -12.40 -15.66
C THR A 65 -17.69 -12.03 -14.34
N GLU A 66 -18.17 -10.99 -13.65
CA GLU A 66 -17.62 -10.48 -12.39
C GLU A 66 -18.68 -10.52 -11.27
N HIS A 67 -19.87 -11.07 -11.53
CA HIS A 67 -20.95 -11.19 -10.54
C HIS A 67 -20.54 -12.05 -9.33
N ASP A 68 -19.66 -13.04 -9.54
CA ASP A 68 -19.09 -13.87 -8.47
C ASP A 68 -18.12 -13.11 -7.53
N LEU A 69 -17.67 -11.92 -7.94
CA LEU A 69 -16.81 -11.02 -7.15
C LEU A 69 -17.63 -10.02 -6.32
N PHE A 70 -18.93 -9.89 -6.57
CA PHE A 70 -19.81 -8.97 -5.85
C PHE A 70 -19.85 -9.26 -4.34
N PRO A 71 -20.05 -10.51 -3.86
CA PRO A 71 -20.13 -10.78 -2.42
C PRO A 71 -18.83 -10.49 -1.67
N ILE A 72 -17.67 -10.83 -2.24
CA ILE A 72 -16.37 -10.54 -1.63
C ILE A 72 -16.03 -9.04 -1.65
N THR A 73 -16.60 -8.28 -2.59
CA THR A 73 -16.48 -6.82 -2.58
C THR A 73 -17.39 -6.21 -1.51
N GLN A 74 -18.59 -6.74 -1.28
CA GLN A 74 -19.41 -6.35 -0.13
C GLN A 74 -18.68 -6.64 1.20
N GLU A 75 -17.99 -7.78 1.31
CA GLU A 75 -17.14 -8.10 2.47
C GLU A 75 -16.04 -7.05 2.69
N LEU A 76 -15.35 -6.61 1.62
CA LEU A 76 -14.38 -5.52 1.72
C LEU A 76 -15.04 -4.25 2.28
N HIS A 77 -16.16 -3.81 1.72
CA HIS A 77 -16.85 -2.61 2.18
C HIS A 77 -17.34 -2.71 3.63
N GLN A 78 -17.84 -3.88 4.03
CA GLN A 78 -18.23 -4.16 5.42
C GLN A 78 -17.03 -4.07 6.36
N LEU A 79 -15.90 -4.69 6.00
CA LEU A 79 -14.66 -4.61 6.78
C LEU A 79 -14.21 -3.15 6.96
N LEU A 80 -14.26 -2.34 5.91
CA LEU A 80 -13.89 -0.92 6.00
C LEU A 80 -14.84 -0.16 6.93
N LYS A 81 -16.16 -0.36 6.82
CA LYS A 81 -17.15 0.31 7.69
C LYS A 81 -16.96 -0.05 9.15
N GLU A 82 -16.76 -1.32 9.48
CA GLU A 82 -16.54 -1.81 10.86
C GLU A 82 -15.23 -1.33 11.50
N ASN A 83 -14.29 -0.86 10.66
CA ASN A 83 -12.99 -0.35 11.09
C ASN A 83 -12.82 1.14 10.75
N SER A 84 -13.92 1.83 10.46
CA SER A 84 -13.98 3.28 10.33
C SER A 84 -14.57 3.90 11.59
N GLU A 85 -14.00 5.03 12.03
CA GLU A 85 -14.52 5.83 13.15
C GLU A 85 -15.82 6.54 12.78
N ASP A 86 -15.92 7.00 11.53
CA ASP A 86 -17.07 7.70 10.99
C ASP A 86 -17.20 7.48 9.47
N GLU A 87 -18.28 8.02 8.90
CA GLU A 87 -18.54 7.96 7.45
C GLU A 87 -17.45 8.64 6.62
N LYS A 88 -16.79 9.68 7.16
CA LYS A 88 -15.73 10.39 6.42
C LYS A 88 -14.49 9.52 6.28
N GLN A 89 -14.11 8.79 7.32
CA GLN A 89 -12.99 7.85 7.28
C GLN A 89 -13.31 6.68 6.35
N TYR A 90 -14.53 6.15 6.37
CA TYR A 90 -14.97 5.13 5.42
C TYR A 90 -14.87 5.63 3.97
N CYS A 91 -15.39 6.82 3.65
CA CYS A 91 -15.25 7.45 2.34
C CYS A 91 -13.78 7.58 1.93
N ARG A 92 -12.91 8.01 2.85
CA ARG A 92 -11.46 8.10 2.62
C ARG A 92 -10.83 6.74 2.31
N TYR A 93 -11.24 5.66 2.97
CA TYR A 93 -10.77 4.31 2.64
C TYR A 93 -11.24 3.86 1.25
N VAL A 94 -12.49 4.16 0.89
CA VAL A 94 -13.03 3.85 -0.44
C VAL A 94 -12.29 4.64 -1.53
N ASP A 95 -11.97 5.91 -1.30
CA ASP A 95 -11.21 6.74 -2.23
C ASP A 95 -9.77 6.23 -2.43
N ASN A 96 -9.13 5.78 -1.35
CA ASN A 96 -7.83 5.09 -1.40
C ASN A 96 -7.89 3.83 -2.28
N ILE A 97 -8.90 2.98 -2.11
CA ILE A 97 -9.10 1.81 -2.99
C ILE A 97 -9.25 2.22 -4.45
N LYS A 98 -10.11 3.21 -4.74
CA LYS A 98 -10.33 3.69 -6.12
C LYS A 98 -9.05 4.26 -6.74
N SER A 99 -8.27 5.00 -5.96
CA SER A 99 -6.95 5.50 -6.38
C SER A 99 -5.99 4.34 -6.67
N SER A 100 -5.90 3.37 -5.75
CA SER A 100 -5.05 2.18 -5.86
C SER A 100 -5.37 1.33 -7.09
N VAL A 101 -6.65 1.23 -7.49
CA VAL A 101 -7.06 0.55 -8.74
C VAL A 101 -6.34 1.11 -9.98
N LEU A 102 -6.04 2.42 -9.96
CA LEU A 102 -5.43 3.14 -11.08
C LEU A 102 -3.91 3.20 -11.00
N THR A 103 -3.31 3.11 -9.79
CA THR A 103 -1.91 3.49 -9.56
C THR A 103 -1.04 2.42 -8.92
N ALA A 104 -1.60 1.33 -8.37
CA ALA A 104 -0.84 0.28 -7.68
C ALA A 104 -0.06 -0.64 -8.64
N PHE A 105 0.98 -0.10 -9.26
CA PHE A 105 1.94 -0.83 -10.09
C PHE A 105 3.30 -0.87 -9.39
N TYR A 106 3.63 -2.01 -8.80
CA TYR A 106 4.86 -2.15 -8.01
C TYR A 106 6.08 -2.44 -8.89
N THR A 107 7.22 -1.90 -8.48
CA THR A 107 8.52 -2.19 -9.10
C THR A 107 8.88 -3.66 -8.88
N PRO A 108 9.23 -4.41 -9.94
CA PRO A 108 9.70 -5.78 -9.79
C PRO A 108 10.94 -5.86 -8.87
N PRO A 109 11.03 -6.84 -7.95
CA PRO A 109 12.15 -6.96 -7.02
C PRO A 109 13.52 -6.96 -7.71
N GLN A 110 13.63 -7.59 -8.88
CA GLN A 110 14.87 -7.66 -9.66
C GLN A 110 15.40 -6.29 -10.07
N VAL A 111 14.51 -5.32 -10.33
CA VAL A 111 14.89 -3.95 -10.67
C VAL A 111 15.41 -3.22 -9.42
N ILE A 112 14.73 -3.40 -8.29
CA ILE A 112 15.12 -2.80 -7.01
C ILE A 112 16.48 -3.34 -6.57
N ASP A 113 16.67 -4.66 -6.65
CA ASP A 113 17.92 -5.33 -6.28
C ASP A 113 19.08 -4.91 -7.18
N ALA A 114 18.83 -4.70 -8.47
CA ALA A 114 19.84 -4.16 -9.38
C ALA A 114 20.27 -2.73 -8.99
N ILE A 115 19.31 -1.87 -8.61
CA ILE A 115 19.59 -0.50 -8.15
C ILE A 115 20.39 -0.52 -6.85
N SER A 116 19.93 -1.28 -5.84
CA SER A 116 20.59 -1.34 -4.53
C SER A 116 21.99 -1.95 -4.62
N ALA A 117 22.16 -3.02 -5.40
CA ALA A 117 23.45 -3.64 -5.62
C ALA A 117 24.44 -2.70 -6.33
N THR A 118 23.99 -1.99 -7.37
CA THR A 118 24.84 -1.03 -8.10
C THR A 118 25.31 0.10 -7.18
N LEU A 119 24.42 0.65 -6.35
CA LEU A 119 24.79 1.69 -5.39
C LEU A 119 25.80 1.17 -4.36
N ARG A 120 25.60 -0.04 -3.85
CA ARG A 120 26.54 -0.67 -2.90
C ARG A 120 27.91 -0.94 -3.53
N GLU A 121 27.95 -1.47 -4.75
CA GLU A 121 29.19 -1.80 -5.46
C GLU A 121 29.99 -0.55 -5.87
N SER A 122 29.33 0.59 -6.03
CA SER A 122 29.99 1.87 -6.32
C SER A 122 30.82 2.43 -5.15
N GLY A 123 30.74 1.82 -3.96
CA GLY A 123 31.43 2.28 -2.76
C GLY A 123 30.76 3.47 -2.08
N LEU A 124 29.52 3.82 -2.46
CA LEU A 124 28.73 4.83 -1.77
C LEU A 124 28.26 4.30 -0.41
N ASN A 125 28.54 5.05 0.65
CA ASN A 125 27.94 4.83 1.95
C ASN A 125 26.63 5.64 2.03
N ILE A 126 25.49 4.95 2.09
CA ILE A 126 24.16 5.56 2.21
C ILE A 126 23.73 5.37 3.66
N ASP A 127 23.71 6.43 4.48
CA ASP A 127 23.30 6.35 5.88
C ASP A 127 21.80 6.67 6.03
N LYS A 128 21.29 7.60 5.21
CA LYS A 128 19.90 8.04 5.18
C LYS A 128 19.30 7.88 3.80
N PHE A 129 18.35 6.96 3.70
CA PHE A 129 17.61 6.67 2.47
C PHE A 129 16.17 7.15 2.58
N LEU A 130 15.65 7.74 1.50
CA LEU A 130 14.25 8.16 1.38
C LEU A 130 13.54 7.42 0.25
N GLU A 131 12.41 6.78 0.58
CA GLU A 131 11.45 6.22 -0.37
C GLU A 131 10.14 7.03 -0.32
N PRO A 132 9.94 8.02 -1.22
CA PRO A 132 8.80 8.95 -1.15
C PRO A 132 7.42 8.37 -1.59
N SER A 133 7.38 7.14 -2.07
CA SER A 133 6.15 6.44 -2.49
C SER A 133 6.39 4.94 -2.33
N ALA A 134 6.24 4.45 -1.11
CA ALA A 134 6.78 3.17 -0.70
C ALA A 134 5.90 1.96 -1.01
N GLY A 135 4.59 2.17 -1.17
CA GLY A 135 3.65 1.07 -1.32
C GLY A 135 3.79 0.07 -0.17
N ILE A 136 4.18 -1.16 -0.49
CA ILE A 136 4.42 -2.22 0.48
C ILE A 136 5.87 -2.33 0.97
N GLY A 137 6.73 -1.35 0.66
CA GLY A 137 8.08 -1.24 1.22
C GLY A 137 9.15 -2.01 0.47
N SER A 138 9.00 -2.15 -0.85
CA SER A 138 9.92 -2.97 -1.65
C SER A 138 11.37 -2.45 -1.61
N PHE A 139 11.60 -1.12 -1.55
CA PHE A 139 12.96 -0.59 -1.38
C PHE A 139 13.45 -0.71 0.07
N ILE A 140 12.56 -0.65 1.08
CA ILE A 140 12.96 -0.85 2.48
C ILE A 140 13.75 -2.15 2.61
N GLN A 141 13.23 -3.25 2.07
CA GLN A 141 13.89 -4.55 2.18
C GLN A 141 15.33 -4.54 1.61
N SER A 142 15.53 -3.99 0.41
CA SER A 142 16.85 -3.99 -0.25
C SER A 142 17.84 -2.98 0.36
N PHE A 143 17.38 -1.97 1.11
CA PHE A 143 18.23 -0.95 1.76
C PHE A 143 18.37 -1.15 3.28
N SER A 144 17.64 -2.09 3.89
CA SER A 144 17.71 -2.39 5.34
C SER A 144 18.98 -3.13 5.78
N GLU A 145 19.71 -3.77 4.85
CA GLU A 145 20.78 -4.73 5.18
C GLU A 145 22.00 -4.10 5.90
N ASN A 146 22.16 -2.77 5.86
CA ASN A 146 23.36 -2.07 6.34
C ASN A 146 23.10 -1.05 7.48
N GLN A 147 22.09 -1.26 8.34
CA GLN A 147 21.74 -0.32 9.44
C GLN A 147 21.38 1.10 8.97
N GLN A 148 20.93 1.23 7.72
CA GLN A 148 20.56 2.52 7.13
C GLN A 148 19.26 3.02 7.75
N SER A 149 19.19 4.32 8.02
CA SER A 149 17.96 4.98 8.41
C SER A 149 17.07 5.15 7.18
N VAL A 150 16.10 4.26 7.01
CA VAL A 150 15.09 4.34 5.95
C VAL A 150 13.89 5.16 6.43
N THR A 151 13.64 6.29 5.77
CA THR A 151 12.38 7.04 5.89
C THR A 151 11.52 6.77 4.67
N THR A 152 10.25 6.46 4.88
CA THR A 152 9.31 6.20 3.80
C THR A 152 8.06 7.05 3.90
N TYR A 153 7.50 7.36 2.75
CA TYR A 153 6.21 8.01 2.60
C TYR A 153 5.26 7.13 1.81
N GLU A 154 4.04 7.00 2.30
CA GLU A 154 2.94 6.36 1.57
C GLU A 154 1.66 7.17 1.75
N LYS A 155 1.09 7.62 0.64
CA LYS A 155 -0.09 8.50 0.64
C LYS A 155 -1.38 7.72 0.92
N ASP A 156 -1.44 6.48 0.45
CA ASP A 156 -2.58 5.59 0.62
C ASP A 156 -2.68 5.11 2.07
N LEU A 157 -3.76 5.50 2.75
CA LEU A 157 -3.91 5.24 4.19
C LEU A 157 -3.95 3.74 4.51
N LEU A 158 -4.61 2.94 3.68
CA LEU A 158 -4.75 1.50 3.90
C LEU A 158 -3.41 0.79 3.72
N THR A 159 -2.69 1.12 2.65
CA THR A 159 -1.37 0.59 2.33
C THR A 159 -0.33 1.03 3.37
N GLY A 160 -0.38 2.28 3.83
CA GLY A 160 0.47 2.78 4.90
C GLY A 160 0.27 2.03 6.23
N LYS A 161 -0.96 1.62 6.55
CA LYS A 161 -1.26 0.78 7.73
C LYS A 161 -0.61 -0.60 7.62
N ILE A 162 -0.70 -1.23 6.45
CA ILE A 162 -0.01 -2.49 6.16
C ILE A 162 1.51 -2.31 6.30
N LEU A 163 2.06 -1.28 5.65
CA LEU A 163 3.49 -0.97 5.63
C LEU A 163 4.08 -0.85 7.04
N LYS A 164 3.39 -0.15 7.95
CA LYS A 164 3.78 -0.01 9.37
C LYS A 164 3.94 -1.34 10.10
N GLN A 165 3.09 -2.31 9.78
CA GLN A 165 3.18 -3.63 10.39
C GLN A 165 4.28 -4.48 9.74
N LEU A 166 4.52 -4.32 8.45
CA LEU A 166 5.59 -5.00 7.72
C LEU A 166 6.98 -4.55 8.16
N TYR A 167 7.19 -3.26 8.43
CA TYR A 167 8.48 -2.69 8.83
C TYR A 167 8.36 -1.80 10.08
N PRO A 168 8.13 -2.40 11.27
CA PRO A 168 7.84 -1.67 12.50
C PRO A 168 9.02 -0.87 13.06
N ASP A 169 10.22 -1.10 12.53
CA ASP A 169 11.45 -0.43 12.96
C ASP A 169 11.91 0.65 11.95
N SER A 170 11.18 0.83 10.85
CA SER A 170 11.42 1.88 9.84
C SER A 170 10.59 3.14 10.12
N ASN A 171 11.06 4.30 9.66
CA ASN A 171 10.35 5.57 9.82
C ASN A 171 9.29 5.75 8.73
N ILE A 172 8.09 5.20 8.96
CA ILE A 172 6.99 5.22 7.99
C ILE A 172 6.02 6.37 8.25
N ARG A 173 5.87 7.25 7.26
CA ARG A 173 4.99 8.42 7.28
C ARG A 173 3.83 8.18 6.30
N ILE A 174 2.60 8.19 6.82
CA ILE A 174 1.41 8.00 5.99
C ILE A 174 0.93 9.37 5.51
N SER A 175 1.63 9.89 4.50
CA SER A 175 1.37 11.17 3.85
C SER A 175 1.98 11.19 2.46
N GLY A 176 1.58 12.17 1.65
CA GLY A 176 2.19 12.39 0.34
C GLY A 176 3.62 12.93 0.46
N PHE A 177 4.44 12.70 -0.57
CA PHE A 177 5.80 13.23 -0.61
C PHE A 177 5.83 14.77 -0.68
N GLU A 178 4.75 15.40 -1.13
CA GLU A 178 4.56 16.85 -1.09
C GLU A 178 4.55 17.41 0.35
N GLU A 179 4.35 16.56 1.36
CA GLU A 179 4.38 16.92 2.77
C GLU A 179 5.75 16.70 3.43
N ILE A 180 6.80 16.38 2.66
CA ILE A 180 8.17 16.31 3.18
C ILE A 180 8.56 17.69 3.75
N PRO A 181 8.90 17.80 5.05
CA PRO A 181 9.22 19.08 5.66
C PRO A 181 10.46 19.71 5.01
N GLU A 182 10.41 21.03 4.76
CA GLU A 182 11.55 21.79 4.20
C GLU A 182 12.83 21.64 5.04
N LYS A 183 12.70 21.47 6.36
CA LYS A 183 13.83 21.21 7.27
C LYS A 183 14.63 19.93 6.95
N GLU A 184 14.08 19.02 6.14
CA GLU A 184 14.75 17.78 5.70
C GLU A 184 15.45 17.93 4.35
N GLN A 185 15.46 19.13 3.77
CA GLN A 185 16.20 19.42 2.55
C GLN A 185 17.69 19.12 2.73
N ASN A 186 18.29 18.48 1.72
CA ASN A 186 19.70 18.06 1.73
C ASN A 186 20.10 17.16 2.91
N SER A 187 19.14 16.45 3.52
CA SER A 187 19.41 15.59 4.68
C SER A 187 19.48 14.09 4.37
N TYR A 188 19.16 13.68 3.15
CA TYR A 188 19.18 12.30 2.68
C TYR A 188 20.35 12.09 1.70
N ASP A 189 21.01 10.93 1.78
CA ASP A 189 22.14 10.58 0.93
C ASP A 189 21.68 10.01 -0.42
N ALA A 190 20.53 9.33 -0.42
CA ALA A 190 19.93 8.77 -1.62
C ALA A 190 18.40 8.79 -1.52
N ILE A 191 17.77 8.96 -2.68
CA ILE A 191 16.32 8.91 -2.87
C ILE A 191 16.04 7.96 -4.03
N ALA A 192 15.23 6.93 -3.81
CA ALA A 192 14.75 6.07 -4.89
C ALA A 192 13.31 5.61 -4.59
N SER A 193 12.47 5.64 -5.61
CA SER A 193 11.08 5.18 -5.51
C SER A 193 10.47 5.07 -6.92
N ASN A 194 9.40 4.30 -7.02
CA ASN A 194 8.50 4.31 -8.18
C ASN A 194 7.29 5.18 -7.86
N ILE A 195 7.46 6.48 -8.08
CA ILE A 195 6.42 7.48 -7.84
C ILE A 195 5.38 7.35 -8.96
N PRO A 196 4.08 7.25 -8.66
CA PRO A 196 3.05 7.18 -9.70
C PRO A 196 3.10 8.44 -10.59
N PHE A 197 3.04 8.22 -11.91
CA PHE A 197 3.01 9.28 -12.92
C PHE A 197 1.58 9.38 -13.48
N GLY A 198 1.01 10.60 -13.53
CA GLY A 198 -0.31 10.83 -14.13
C GLY A 198 -0.68 12.31 -14.18
N ASP A 199 -1.50 12.69 -15.17
CA ASP A 199 -1.94 14.07 -15.41
C ASP A 199 -3.07 14.53 -14.47
N THR A 200 -3.36 13.77 -13.41
CA THR A 200 -4.40 14.12 -12.44
C THR A 200 -3.88 15.22 -11.51
N SER A 201 -4.49 16.40 -11.60
CA SER A 201 -4.25 17.50 -10.66
C SER A 201 -4.39 16.99 -9.22
N VAL A 202 -3.36 17.20 -8.42
CA VAL A 202 -3.43 16.98 -6.97
C VAL A 202 -4.32 18.11 -6.44
N GLY A 203 -5.59 17.80 -6.17
CA GLY A 203 -6.54 18.78 -5.64
C GLY A 203 -6.07 19.29 -4.28
N ASN A 204 -6.03 20.61 -4.12
CA ASN A 204 -5.90 21.28 -2.82
C ASN A 204 -7.17 21.11 -1.99
#